data_AF-A0A3D2H7D7-F1
#
_entry.id   AF-A0A3D2H7D7-F1
#
_cell.length_a   1.000
_cell.length_b   1.000
_cell.length_c   1.000
_cell.angle_alpha   90.00
_cell.angle_beta   90.00
_cell.angle_gamma   90.00
#
_symmetry.space_group_name_H-M   'P 1'
#
loop_
_entity.id
_entity.type
_entity.pdbx_description
1 polymer ?
#
loop_
_entity_poly.entity_id
_entity_poly.type
_entity_poly.pdbx_seq_one_letter_code
_entity_poly.pdbx_strand_id
1 'polypeptide(L)'
;MSDTSVLARKWRPKNFAQLAGQEHVVRALGNALSQNRLHHAYLFTGTRGVGKTTIARIFAKSLNCLTGITATPCGVCSACTEIDSGRFVDLIELDAASNTQVDNMRELLESALYAPTSARFKVYIIDEVHMLSKSAFNAMLKTLEEPPAHVKFILATTDPQKIPVTVLSRCLQFNLKQLPPALIVAHLQHVLTEERIEFELGALNLVARAAQGSMRDALSLTDQAIAFSSGKLEESAMRSMLGAIDQGYLFELLHALHRQNGADLLGVAESMATRSIAFDAALQELASLLHRIALAQTVPQAIAEDDPERVRVLELAASFTPEEVQLFYQIAIHGRAEIELAPDEYAGFSMTLLRMLAFAPSRVALPVKGFTQAAVQTAPVVQAAQPVQSRAAHVAAPVATPPAPVVPAAVAVPVLEQIVPVSTAAPVRYADDAPPDWNYLLGRLNVQAMAQQLAKHCVLDSVSEQQVVLRLAQEHKHLQTKMATDNLQTALSDYFARPLKLSVVLGKVEAATPAKIEHQTRETRQQQALDSVASDAFVLGAVTELGATVVPESIKYVNQ
;
A
#
# COMPACT_ATOMS: atom_id res chain seq x y z
N MET A 1 -42.02 3.31 -6.03
CA MET A 1 -41.14 3.79 -4.93
C MET A 1 -39.90 2.93 -5.02
N SER A 2 -38.91 3.42 -5.75
CA SER A 2 -37.71 2.67 -6.14
C SER A 2 -36.84 2.42 -4.92
N ASP A 3 -36.61 1.16 -4.57
CA ASP A 3 -35.57 0.75 -3.63
C ASP A 3 -34.21 1.23 -4.18
N THR A 4 -33.76 2.41 -3.73
CA THR A 4 -32.45 2.99 -4.03
C THR A 4 -31.36 2.27 -3.23
N SER A 5 -31.31 0.94 -3.34
CA SER A 5 -30.23 0.14 -2.75
C SER A 5 -29.18 -0.14 -3.81
N VAL A 6 -27.95 0.29 -3.54
CA VAL A 6 -26.71 -0.06 -4.27
C VAL A 6 -26.71 -1.56 -4.61
N LEU A 7 -26.37 -1.95 -5.85
CA LEU A 7 -26.35 -3.35 -6.30
C LEU A 7 -25.53 -4.23 -5.37
N ALA A 8 -24.39 -3.72 -4.88
CA ALA A 8 -23.53 -4.42 -3.92
C ALA A 8 -24.25 -4.86 -2.63
N ARG A 9 -25.31 -4.14 -2.20
CA ARG A 9 -26.13 -4.51 -1.04
C ARG A 9 -27.30 -5.42 -1.44
N LYS A 10 -27.96 -5.12 -2.57
CA LYS A 10 -29.13 -5.86 -3.07
C LYS A 10 -28.77 -7.31 -3.43
N TRP A 11 -27.64 -7.48 -4.10
CA TRP A 11 -27.14 -8.77 -4.62
C TRP A 11 -26.21 -9.50 -3.66
N ARG A 12 -26.16 -9.08 -2.39
CA ARG A 12 -25.36 -9.78 -1.39
C ARG A 12 -25.90 -11.21 -1.22
N PRO A 13 -25.06 -12.25 -1.41
CA PRO A 13 -25.49 -13.64 -1.27
C PRO A 13 -26.15 -13.93 0.08
N LYS A 14 -27.31 -14.61 0.05
CA LYS A 14 -28.09 -14.93 1.26
C LYS A 14 -27.87 -16.35 1.77
N ASN A 15 -27.35 -17.24 0.91
CA ASN A 15 -27.07 -18.64 1.20
C ASN A 15 -25.72 -19.05 0.59
N PHE A 16 -25.20 -20.24 0.97
CA PHE A 16 -23.91 -20.71 0.48
C PHE A 16 -23.91 -21.07 -1.02
N ALA A 17 -25.07 -21.39 -1.61
CA ALA A 17 -25.18 -21.76 -3.02
C ALA A 17 -24.97 -20.57 -3.97
N GLN A 18 -25.32 -19.37 -3.53
CA GLN A 18 -25.14 -18.12 -4.28
C GLN A 18 -23.72 -17.55 -4.20
N LEU A 19 -22.84 -18.15 -3.41
CA LEU A 19 -21.49 -17.65 -3.20
C LEU A 19 -20.57 -18.10 -4.34
N ALA A 20 -20.16 -17.17 -5.20
CA ALA A 20 -19.26 -17.46 -6.31
C ALA A 20 -17.82 -17.74 -5.85
N GLY A 21 -17.18 -18.74 -6.47
CA GLY A 21 -15.71 -18.93 -6.42
C GLY A 21 -15.10 -19.42 -5.11
N GLN A 22 -15.89 -19.76 -4.09
CA GLN A 22 -15.39 -20.21 -2.76
C GLN A 22 -15.87 -21.62 -2.38
N GLU A 23 -15.90 -22.53 -3.35
CA GLU A 23 -16.44 -23.89 -3.20
C GLU A 23 -15.77 -24.69 -2.07
N HIS A 24 -14.46 -24.52 -1.87
CA HIS A 24 -13.72 -25.23 -0.82
C HIS A 24 -14.16 -24.80 0.58
N VAL A 25 -14.38 -23.50 0.80
CA VAL A 25 -14.85 -22.96 2.09
C VAL A 25 -16.30 -23.38 2.33
N VAL A 26 -17.16 -23.25 1.32
CA VAL A 26 -18.57 -23.64 1.40
C VAL A 26 -18.71 -25.11 1.75
N ARG A 27 -17.95 -25.99 1.09
CA ARG A 27 -17.99 -27.43 1.34
C ARG A 27 -17.51 -27.77 2.76
N ALA A 28 -16.44 -27.14 3.22
CA ALA A 28 -15.92 -27.35 4.56
C ALA A 28 -16.91 -26.89 5.65
N LEU A 29 -17.50 -25.70 5.51
CA LEU A 29 -18.52 -25.19 6.44
C LEU A 29 -19.80 -26.03 6.40
N GLY A 30 -20.23 -26.45 5.20
CA GLY A 30 -21.39 -27.32 5.03
C GLY A 30 -21.22 -28.67 5.73
N ASN A 31 -20.03 -29.27 5.64
CA ASN A 31 -19.69 -30.50 6.34
C ASN A 31 -19.62 -30.31 7.86
N ALA A 32 -19.07 -29.18 8.33
CA ALA A 32 -19.00 -28.88 9.76
C ALA A 32 -20.40 -28.72 10.38
N LEU A 33 -21.32 -28.08 9.65
CA LEU A 33 -22.71 -27.92 10.05
C LEU A 33 -23.48 -29.25 10.06
N SER A 34 -23.32 -30.09 9.04
CA SER A 34 -24.03 -31.37 8.94
C SER A 34 -23.55 -32.40 9.96
N GLN A 35 -22.25 -32.41 10.29
CA GLN A 35 -21.66 -33.29 11.29
C GLN A 35 -21.73 -32.73 12.72
N ASN A 36 -22.29 -31.53 12.90
CA ASN A 36 -22.32 -30.80 14.17
C ASN A 36 -20.93 -30.65 14.82
N ARG A 37 -19.87 -30.56 14.01
CA ARG A 37 -18.47 -30.37 14.44
C ARG A 37 -18.13 -28.87 14.42
N LEU A 38 -18.77 -28.12 15.30
CA LEU A 38 -18.69 -26.66 15.32
C LEU A 38 -17.52 -26.18 16.20
N HIS A 39 -16.49 -25.62 15.57
CA HIS A 39 -15.42 -24.92 16.30
C HIS A 39 -15.96 -23.69 17.05
N HIS A 40 -15.25 -23.22 18.07
CA HIS A 40 -15.63 -22.03 18.84
C HIS A 40 -15.22 -20.74 18.12
N ALA A 41 -14.12 -20.77 17.36
CA ALA A 41 -13.61 -19.62 16.61
C ALA A 41 -13.25 -20.00 15.16
N TYR A 42 -13.66 -19.13 14.23
CA TYR A 42 -13.39 -19.21 12.80
C TYR A 42 -12.68 -17.94 12.34
N LEU A 43 -11.67 -18.07 11.48
CA LEU A 43 -10.95 -16.94 10.89
C LEU A 43 -11.05 -16.99 9.37
N PHE A 44 -11.71 -16.01 8.78
CA PHE A 44 -11.79 -15.80 7.34
C PHE A 44 -10.71 -14.80 6.90
N THR A 45 -9.79 -15.23 6.05
CA THR A 45 -8.72 -14.40 5.48
C THR A 45 -8.96 -14.20 3.99
N GLY A 46 -8.50 -13.08 3.43
CA GLY A 46 -8.60 -12.79 2.00
C GLY A 46 -8.69 -11.31 1.70
N THR A 47 -8.51 -10.92 0.45
CA THR A 47 -8.54 -9.50 0.05
C THR A 47 -9.89 -8.83 0.34
N ARG A 48 -9.94 -7.50 0.26
CA ARG A 48 -11.18 -6.76 0.47
C ARG A 48 -12.24 -7.21 -0.55
N GLY A 49 -13.50 -7.30 -0.10
CA GLY A 49 -14.64 -7.53 -0.99
C GLY A 49 -14.80 -8.93 -1.62
N VAL A 50 -13.95 -9.91 -1.30
CA VAL A 50 -14.11 -11.32 -1.72
C VAL A 50 -15.25 -12.08 -1.00
N GLY A 51 -15.91 -11.45 -0.03
CA GLY A 51 -17.10 -12.01 0.62
C GLY A 51 -16.93 -12.51 2.07
N LYS A 52 -15.84 -12.18 2.76
CA LYS A 52 -15.56 -12.61 4.16
C LYS A 52 -16.77 -12.40 5.11
N THR A 53 -17.22 -11.15 5.23
CA THR A 53 -18.35 -10.76 6.09
C THR A 53 -19.68 -11.37 5.60
N THR A 54 -19.82 -11.61 4.30
CA THR A 54 -21.00 -12.28 3.71
C THR A 54 -21.05 -13.75 4.13
N ILE A 55 -19.94 -14.49 4.02
CA ILE A 55 -19.85 -15.88 4.51
C ILE A 55 -20.12 -15.92 6.01
N ALA A 56 -19.55 -14.98 6.77
CA ALA A 56 -19.77 -14.88 8.22
C ALA A 56 -21.25 -14.76 8.58
N ARG A 57 -22.00 -13.89 7.90
CA ARG A 57 -23.45 -13.73 8.09
C ARG A 57 -24.24 -14.97 7.67
N ILE A 58 -23.92 -15.59 6.53
CA ILE A 58 -24.58 -16.83 6.10
C ILE A 58 -24.34 -17.96 7.10
N PHE A 59 -23.13 -18.05 7.64
CA PHE A 59 -22.78 -19.02 8.67
C PHE A 59 -23.53 -18.75 9.98
N ALA A 60 -23.65 -17.49 10.41
CA ALA A 60 -24.47 -17.11 11.56
C ALA A 60 -25.95 -17.50 11.40
N LYS A 61 -26.53 -17.30 10.21
CA LYS A 61 -27.90 -17.79 9.90
C LYS A 61 -27.99 -19.31 10.00
N SER A 62 -27.01 -20.00 9.46
CA SER A 62 -26.96 -21.48 9.45
C SER A 62 -26.90 -22.07 10.86
N LEU A 63 -26.30 -21.35 11.81
CA LEU A 63 -26.25 -21.73 13.23
C LEU A 63 -27.56 -21.43 13.98
N ASN A 64 -28.20 -20.30 13.69
CA ASN A 64 -29.34 -19.77 14.45
C ASN A 64 -30.70 -19.93 13.76
N CYS A 65 -30.77 -20.66 12.64
CA CYS A 65 -32.02 -20.94 11.95
C CYS A 65 -32.99 -21.73 12.83
N LEU A 66 -34.28 -21.35 12.84
CA LEU A 66 -35.31 -22.02 13.63
C LEU A 66 -35.54 -23.48 13.19
N THR A 67 -35.30 -23.80 11.91
CA THR A 67 -35.38 -25.16 11.38
C THR A 67 -34.28 -26.09 11.90
N GLY A 68 -33.26 -25.54 12.56
CA GLY A 68 -32.10 -26.28 13.05
C GLY A 68 -30.78 -25.84 12.43
N ILE A 69 -29.69 -26.39 12.97
CA ILE A 69 -28.33 -26.19 12.44
C ILE A 69 -28.28 -26.88 11.09
N THR A 70 -28.20 -26.09 10.02
CA THR A 70 -28.30 -26.59 8.64
C THR A 70 -27.39 -25.79 7.73
N ALA A 71 -26.81 -26.45 6.72
CA ALA A 71 -26.02 -25.76 5.68
C ALA A 71 -26.89 -24.90 4.75
N THR A 72 -28.19 -25.17 4.69
CA THR A 72 -29.14 -24.46 3.84
C THR A 72 -30.13 -23.70 4.72
N PRO A 73 -29.80 -22.47 5.17
CA PRO A 73 -30.72 -21.68 5.99
C PRO A 73 -32.00 -21.37 5.22
N CYS A 74 -33.16 -21.38 5.89
CA CYS A 74 -34.45 -21.25 5.23
C CYS A 74 -34.71 -19.87 4.60
N GLY A 75 -34.05 -18.81 5.10
CA GLY A 75 -34.21 -17.44 4.60
C GLY A 75 -35.54 -16.75 4.95
N VAL A 76 -36.52 -17.48 5.50
CA VAL A 76 -37.88 -16.97 5.79
C VAL A 76 -38.22 -16.85 7.28
N CYS A 77 -37.46 -17.51 8.16
CA CYS A 77 -37.71 -17.42 9.61
C CYS A 77 -37.25 -16.07 10.19
N SER A 78 -37.80 -15.68 11.34
CA SER A 78 -37.49 -14.41 12.02
C SER A 78 -35.98 -14.21 12.22
N ALA A 79 -35.27 -15.24 12.69
CA ALA A 79 -33.82 -15.20 12.85
C ALA A 79 -33.09 -14.94 11.52
N CYS A 80 -33.49 -15.60 10.42
CA CYS A 80 -32.85 -15.38 9.11
C CYS A 80 -33.09 -13.97 8.58
N THR A 81 -34.33 -13.48 8.68
CA THR A 81 -34.71 -12.14 8.21
C THR A 81 -34.06 -11.03 9.04
N GLU A 82 -33.99 -11.20 10.36
CA GLU A 82 -33.35 -10.24 11.26
C GLU A 82 -31.84 -10.17 11.04
N ILE A 83 -31.17 -11.31 10.84
CA ILE A 83 -29.73 -11.35 10.51
C ILE A 83 -29.45 -10.66 9.17
N ASP A 84 -30.30 -10.85 8.16
CA ASP A 84 -30.17 -10.14 6.87
C ASP A 84 -30.33 -8.62 7.03
N SER A 85 -31.27 -8.20 7.87
CA SER A 85 -31.48 -6.78 8.17
C SER A 85 -30.41 -6.18 9.09
N GLY A 86 -29.57 -7.02 9.73
CA GLY A 86 -28.56 -6.60 10.71
C GLY A 86 -29.12 -6.17 12.06
N ARG A 87 -30.32 -6.66 12.45
CA ARG A 87 -31.02 -6.30 13.70
C ARG A 87 -31.15 -7.45 14.69
N PHE A 88 -30.45 -8.56 14.44
CA PHE A 88 -30.55 -9.75 15.27
C PHE A 88 -29.77 -9.57 16.58
N VAL A 89 -30.46 -9.67 17.72
CA VAL A 89 -29.90 -9.34 19.06
C VAL A 89 -28.70 -10.22 19.43
N ASP A 90 -28.77 -11.51 19.10
CA ASP A 90 -27.73 -12.49 19.45
C ASP A 90 -26.62 -12.57 18.37
N LEU A 91 -26.60 -11.66 17.39
CA LEU A 91 -25.52 -11.48 16.41
C LEU A 91 -24.92 -10.09 16.58
N ILE A 92 -23.71 -10.03 17.10
CA ILE A 92 -22.99 -8.78 17.32
C ILE A 92 -21.95 -8.64 16.22
N GLU A 93 -22.13 -7.63 15.37
CA GLU A 93 -21.18 -7.30 14.30
C GLU A 93 -20.36 -6.08 14.70
N LEU A 94 -19.03 -6.24 14.69
CA LEU A 94 -18.08 -5.24 15.11
C LEU A 94 -17.09 -5.01 13.97
N ASP A 95 -16.98 -3.77 13.52
CA ASP A 95 -15.88 -3.35 12.67
C ASP A 95 -14.76 -2.80 13.56
N ALA A 96 -13.61 -3.46 13.55
CA ALA A 96 -12.45 -3.07 14.35
C ALA A 96 -11.83 -1.75 13.88
N ALA A 97 -12.07 -1.35 12.62
CA ALA A 97 -11.58 -0.07 12.12
C ALA A 97 -12.33 1.13 12.71
N SER A 98 -13.63 0.98 12.98
CA SER A 98 -14.46 2.06 13.56
C SER A 98 -14.49 2.05 15.09
N ASN A 99 -14.32 0.89 15.73
CA ASN A 99 -14.41 0.71 17.18
C ASN A 99 -13.03 0.54 17.83
N THR A 100 -12.13 1.49 17.60
CA THR A 100 -10.75 1.45 18.12
C THR A 100 -10.63 1.74 19.62
N GLN A 101 -11.71 2.19 20.27
CA GLN A 101 -11.73 2.38 21.72
C GLN A 101 -11.67 1.01 22.42
N VAL A 102 -10.55 0.79 23.11
CA VAL A 102 -10.18 -0.47 23.78
C VAL A 102 -11.23 -0.93 24.80
N ASP A 103 -11.90 0.03 25.46
CA ASP A 103 -12.83 -0.25 26.55
C ASP A 103 -14.14 -0.87 26.03
N ASN A 104 -14.67 -0.39 24.91
CA ASN A 104 -15.90 -0.94 24.29
C ASN A 104 -15.75 -2.43 23.94
N MET A 105 -14.59 -2.83 23.40
CA MET A 105 -14.37 -4.23 23.02
C MET A 105 -14.30 -5.15 24.24
N ARG A 106 -13.70 -4.67 25.33
CA ARG A 106 -13.57 -5.46 26.55
C ARG A 106 -14.93 -5.69 27.21
N GLU A 107 -15.74 -4.65 27.35
CA GLU A 107 -17.10 -4.76 27.88
C GLU A 107 -17.97 -5.71 27.04
N LEU A 108 -17.83 -5.65 25.71
CA LEU A 108 -18.55 -6.55 24.81
C LEU A 108 -18.11 -8.01 24.96
N LEU A 109 -16.82 -8.28 25.20
CA LEU A 109 -16.32 -9.63 25.45
C LEU A 109 -16.73 -10.14 26.84
N GLU A 110 -16.80 -9.28 27.85
CA GLU A 110 -17.34 -9.63 29.16
C GLU A 110 -18.83 -9.97 29.05
N SER A 111 -19.58 -9.25 28.20
CA SER A 111 -20.98 -9.58 27.88
C SER A 111 -21.15 -10.93 27.16
N ALA A 112 -20.08 -11.50 26.59
CA ALA A 112 -20.13 -12.79 25.90
C ALA A 112 -20.35 -13.97 26.87
N LEU A 113 -20.03 -13.79 28.15
CA LEU A 113 -20.22 -14.81 29.18
C LEU A 113 -21.71 -15.10 29.44
N TYR A 114 -22.60 -14.15 29.16
CA TYR A 114 -24.04 -14.34 29.34
C TYR A 114 -24.67 -15.18 28.23
N ALA A 115 -25.69 -15.96 28.59
CA ALA A 115 -26.45 -16.81 27.68
C ALA A 115 -27.19 -15.97 26.61
N PRO A 116 -27.44 -16.52 25.40
CA PRO A 116 -28.22 -15.86 24.36
C PRO A 116 -29.68 -15.66 24.80
N THR A 117 -30.32 -14.62 24.28
CA THR A 117 -31.69 -14.25 24.69
C THR A 117 -32.73 -15.12 23.98
N SER A 118 -32.53 -15.38 22.70
CA SER A 118 -33.52 -16.01 21.81
C SER A 118 -32.90 -17.02 20.84
N ALA A 119 -31.59 -16.93 20.62
CA ALA A 119 -30.84 -17.79 19.72
C ALA A 119 -30.26 -19.04 20.39
N ARG A 120 -29.82 -19.99 19.57
CA ARG A 120 -29.05 -21.16 20.02
C ARG A 120 -27.61 -20.79 20.36
N PHE A 121 -27.03 -19.90 19.56
CA PHE A 121 -25.67 -19.40 19.72
C PHE A 121 -25.64 -17.88 19.69
N LYS A 122 -24.83 -17.30 20.58
CA LYS A 122 -24.43 -15.90 20.53
C LYS A 122 -23.21 -15.77 19.61
N VAL A 123 -23.37 -15.10 18.47
CA VAL A 123 -22.36 -15.03 17.42
C VAL A 123 -21.72 -13.65 17.41
N TYR A 124 -20.39 -13.60 17.45
CA TYR A 124 -19.61 -12.38 17.33
C TYR A 124 -18.89 -12.37 15.98
N ILE A 125 -19.26 -11.44 15.10
CA ILE A 125 -18.53 -11.18 13.84
C ILE A 125 -17.62 -9.98 14.08
N ILE A 126 -16.32 -10.16 13.95
CA ILE A 126 -15.33 -9.08 14.05
C ILE A 126 -14.67 -8.93 12.69
N ASP A 127 -15.00 -7.85 11.98
CA ASP A 127 -14.40 -7.49 10.70
C ASP A 127 -13.13 -6.67 10.88
N GLU A 128 -12.20 -6.83 9.93
CA GLU A 128 -10.84 -6.27 9.96
C GLU A 128 -10.14 -6.43 11.32
N VAL A 129 -10.21 -7.62 11.92
CA VAL A 129 -9.71 -7.92 13.27
C VAL A 129 -8.24 -7.52 13.49
N HIS A 130 -7.44 -7.43 12.43
CA HIS A 130 -6.05 -6.97 12.49
C HIS A 130 -5.90 -5.50 12.94
N MET A 131 -6.98 -4.71 12.88
CA MET A 131 -7.03 -3.33 13.37
C MET A 131 -7.24 -3.23 14.89
N LEU A 132 -7.49 -4.35 15.58
CA LEU A 132 -7.62 -4.37 17.03
C LEU A 132 -6.30 -4.03 17.72
N SER A 133 -6.42 -3.35 18.87
CA SER A 133 -5.28 -3.07 19.74
C SER A 133 -4.73 -4.36 20.37
N LYS A 134 -3.45 -4.34 20.77
CA LYS A 134 -2.81 -5.48 21.46
C LYS A 134 -3.53 -5.85 22.77
N SER A 135 -4.07 -4.87 23.49
CA SER A 135 -4.85 -5.10 24.71
C SER A 135 -6.18 -5.79 24.42
N ALA A 136 -6.87 -5.42 23.34
CA ALA A 136 -8.10 -6.10 22.91
C ALA A 136 -7.85 -7.56 22.53
N PHE A 137 -6.76 -7.85 21.81
CA PHE A 137 -6.36 -9.24 21.53
C PHE A 137 -6.12 -10.04 22.80
N ASN A 138 -5.44 -9.48 23.80
CA ASN A 138 -5.20 -10.16 25.08
C ASN A 138 -6.48 -10.41 25.87
N ALA A 139 -7.47 -9.51 25.79
CA ALA A 139 -8.78 -9.73 26.38
C ALA A 139 -9.50 -10.90 25.70
N MET A 140 -9.45 -10.97 24.36
CA MET A 140 -10.04 -12.08 23.59
C MET A 140 -9.38 -13.42 23.88
N LEU A 141 -8.06 -13.47 24.15
CA LEU A 141 -7.35 -14.73 24.41
C LEU A 141 -7.97 -15.50 25.59
N LYS A 142 -8.40 -14.81 26.66
CA LYS A 142 -9.06 -15.45 27.81
C LYS A 142 -10.33 -16.18 27.39
N THR A 143 -11.17 -15.53 26.57
CA THR A 143 -12.43 -16.11 26.10
C THR A 143 -12.22 -17.15 25.00
N LEU A 144 -11.15 -17.05 24.21
CA LEU A 144 -10.81 -18.03 23.18
C LEU A 144 -10.18 -19.30 23.76
N GLU A 145 -9.51 -19.21 24.92
CA GLU A 145 -8.97 -20.38 25.63
C GLU A 145 -10.06 -21.20 26.32
N GLU A 146 -11.00 -20.53 26.99
CA GLU A 146 -12.12 -21.16 27.69
C GLU A 146 -13.46 -20.63 27.15
N PRO A 147 -13.84 -20.99 25.90
CA PRO A 147 -15.04 -20.46 25.28
C PRO A 147 -16.32 -21.06 25.89
N PRO A 148 -17.32 -20.24 26.24
CA PRO A 148 -18.64 -20.75 26.61
C PRO A 148 -19.26 -21.55 25.44
N ALA A 149 -19.97 -22.63 25.75
CA ALA A 149 -20.52 -23.54 24.72
C ALA A 149 -21.50 -22.85 23.75
N HIS A 150 -22.18 -21.79 24.20
CA HIS A 150 -23.14 -21.01 23.42
C HIS A 150 -22.52 -19.87 22.60
N VAL A 151 -21.21 -19.61 22.73
CA VAL A 151 -20.54 -18.51 22.02
C VAL A 151 -19.79 -19.02 20.79
N LYS A 152 -19.90 -18.26 19.69
CA LYS A 152 -19.15 -18.51 18.47
C LYS A 152 -18.50 -17.22 17.97
N PHE A 153 -17.19 -17.24 17.76
CA PHE A 153 -16.43 -16.14 17.17
C PHE A 153 -16.20 -16.37 15.68
N ILE A 154 -16.46 -15.34 14.89
CA ILE A 154 -16.17 -15.29 13.46
C ILE A 154 -15.32 -14.05 13.21
N LEU A 155 -14.05 -14.26 12.94
CA LEU A 155 -13.07 -13.21 12.70
C LEU A 155 -12.86 -13.08 11.19
N ALA A 156 -12.78 -11.86 10.68
CA ALA A 156 -12.42 -11.58 9.30
C ALA A 156 -11.23 -10.62 9.25
N THR A 157 -10.29 -10.87 8.34
CA THR A 157 -9.14 -9.98 8.12
C THR A 157 -8.71 -9.95 6.66
N THR A 158 -8.23 -8.80 6.21
CA THR A 158 -7.44 -8.67 4.98
C THR A 158 -5.97 -9.04 5.15
N ASP A 159 -5.43 -8.90 6.37
CA ASP A 159 -4.03 -9.14 6.69
C ASP A 159 -3.90 -10.12 7.87
N PRO A 160 -3.64 -11.41 7.63
CA PRO A 160 -3.45 -12.39 8.70
C PRO A 160 -2.11 -12.27 9.42
N GLN A 161 -1.11 -11.60 8.83
CA GLN A 161 0.25 -11.52 9.42
C GLN A 161 0.30 -10.59 10.63
N LYS A 162 -0.59 -9.60 10.67
CA LYS A 162 -0.75 -8.69 11.81
C LYS A 162 -1.45 -9.32 13.02
N ILE A 163 -2.07 -10.49 12.86
CA ILE A 163 -2.75 -11.18 13.96
C ILE A 163 -1.73 -11.98 14.78
N PRO A 164 -1.74 -11.86 16.13
CA PRO A 164 -0.88 -12.68 16.98
C PRO A 164 -1.07 -14.18 16.72
N VAL A 165 0.04 -14.92 16.64
CA VAL A 165 0.04 -16.38 16.42
C VAL A 165 -0.77 -17.12 17.49
N THR A 166 -0.84 -16.57 18.71
CA THR A 166 -1.65 -17.09 19.81
C THR A 166 -3.16 -17.12 19.49
N VAL A 167 -3.67 -16.18 18.70
CA VAL A 167 -5.06 -16.18 18.24
C VAL A 167 -5.21 -17.12 17.05
N LEU A 168 -4.27 -17.07 16.11
CA LEU A 168 -4.28 -17.91 14.90
C LEU A 168 -4.32 -19.42 15.23
N SER A 169 -3.63 -19.86 16.27
CA SER A 169 -3.59 -21.26 16.68
C SER A 169 -4.90 -21.77 17.31
N ARG A 170 -5.76 -20.87 17.79
CA ARG A 170 -7.06 -21.17 18.41
C ARG A 170 -8.23 -21.03 17.44
N CYS A 171 -7.98 -20.54 16.22
CA CYS A 171 -9.00 -20.34 15.20
C CYS A 171 -8.90 -21.38 14.09
N LEU A 172 -10.04 -21.85 13.58
CA LEU A 172 -10.08 -22.59 12.32
C LEU A 172 -9.98 -21.60 11.16
N GLN A 173 -8.93 -21.69 10.36
CA GLN A 173 -8.61 -20.71 9.32
C GLN A 173 -9.17 -21.12 7.96
N PHE A 174 -9.81 -20.17 7.29
CA PHE A 174 -10.32 -20.30 5.94
C PHE A 174 -9.81 -19.14 5.08
N ASN A 175 -9.01 -19.48 4.06
CA ASN A 175 -8.53 -18.52 3.09
C ASN A 175 -9.49 -18.43 1.89
N LEU A 176 -10.07 -17.25 1.69
CA LEU A 176 -10.92 -16.92 0.56
C LEU A 176 -10.03 -16.45 -0.61
N LYS A 177 -10.21 -17.09 -1.76
CA LYS A 177 -9.43 -16.78 -2.96
C LYS A 177 -9.98 -15.52 -3.66
N GLN A 178 -9.12 -14.82 -4.38
CA GLN A 178 -9.58 -13.80 -5.32
C GLN A 178 -10.43 -14.44 -6.42
N LEU A 179 -11.47 -13.73 -6.85
CA LEU A 179 -12.34 -14.21 -7.93
C LEU A 179 -11.65 -14.06 -9.29
N PRO A 180 -11.59 -15.12 -10.11
CA PRO A 180 -11.17 -15.01 -11.49
C PRO A 180 -12.01 -13.98 -12.27
N PRO A 181 -11.41 -13.17 -13.17
CA PRO A 181 -12.16 -12.18 -13.94
C PRO A 181 -13.34 -12.77 -14.71
N ALA A 182 -13.19 -13.96 -15.29
CA ALA A 182 -14.27 -14.65 -16.01
C ALA A 182 -15.51 -14.93 -15.13
N LEU A 183 -15.31 -15.27 -13.85
CA LEU A 183 -16.41 -15.47 -12.90
C LEU A 183 -17.08 -14.16 -12.52
N ILE A 184 -16.32 -13.07 -12.39
CA ILE A 184 -16.88 -11.73 -12.13
C ILE A 184 -17.75 -11.30 -13.32
N VAL A 185 -17.24 -11.44 -14.56
CA VAL A 185 -17.98 -11.09 -15.77
C VAL A 185 -19.28 -11.91 -15.87
N ALA A 186 -19.20 -13.23 -15.68
CA ALA A 186 -20.39 -14.09 -15.72
C ALA A 186 -21.43 -13.69 -14.66
N HIS A 187 -21.00 -13.31 -13.46
CA HIS A 187 -21.92 -12.85 -12.42
C HIS A 187 -22.52 -11.47 -12.73
N LEU A 188 -21.71 -10.52 -13.22
CA LEU A 188 -22.19 -9.20 -13.65
C LEU A 188 -23.22 -9.31 -14.79
N GLN A 189 -22.99 -10.19 -15.76
CA GLN A 189 -23.96 -10.46 -16.83
C GLN A 189 -25.32 -10.91 -16.25
N HIS A 190 -25.30 -11.84 -15.30
CA HIS A 190 -26.53 -12.31 -14.65
C HIS A 190 -27.25 -11.17 -13.90
N VAL A 191 -26.52 -10.40 -13.10
CA VAL A 191 -27.06 -9.25 -12.35
C VAL A 191 -27.68 -8.22 -13.29
N LEU A 192 -26.96 -7.78 -14.32
CA LEU A 192 -27.43 -6.75 -15.25
C LEU A 192 -28.61 -7.21 -16.10
N THR A 193 -28.65 -8.50 -16.46
CA THR A 193 -29.79 -9.10 -17.17
C THR A 193 -31.06 -9.08 -16.30
N GLU A 194 -30.94 -9.41 -15.00
CA GLU A 194 -32.08 -9.35 -14.08
C GLU A 194 -32.54 -7.92 -13.80
N GLU A 195 -31.62 -6.97 -13.69
CA GLU A 195 -31.92 -5.54 -13.53
C GLU A 195 -32.38 -4.86 -14.83
N ARG A 196 -32.34 -5.57 -15.96
CA ARG A 196 -32.71 -5.10 -17.31
C ARG A 196 -31.91 -3.88 -17.77
N ILE A 197 -30.60 -3.91 -17.55
CA ILE A 197 -29.66 -2.88 -17.96
C ILE A 197 -28.93 -3.36 -19.21
N GLU A 198 -28.85 -2.53 -20.26
CA GLU A 198 -28.09 -2.85 -21.47
C GLU A 198 -26.58 -2.75 -21.19
N PHE A 199 -25.80 -3.72 -21.68
CA PHE A 199 -24.36 -3.77 -21.44
C PHE A 199 -23.58 -4.34 -22.63
N GLU A 200 -22.33 -3.92 -22.74
CA GLU A 200 -21.33 -4.49 -23.65
C GLU A 200 -20.34 -5.40 -22.91
N LEU A 201 -19.90 -6.48 -23.55
CA LEU A 201 -18.93 -7.41 -22.96
C LEU A 201 -17.58 -6.75 -22.67
N GLY A 202 -17.15 -5.81 -23.51
CA GLY A 202 -15.93 -5.03 -23.32
C GLY A 202 -15.96 -4.22 -22.01
N ALA A 203 -17.08 -3.56 -21.73
CA ALA A 203 -17.28 -2.80 -20.48
C ALA A 203 -17.16 -3.70 -19.24
N LEU A 204 -17.76 -4.89 -19.26
CA LEU A 204 -17.69 -5.83 -18.13
C LEU A 204 -16.27 -6.36 -17.89
N ASN A 205 -15.51 -6.60 -18.96
CA ASN A 205 -14.11 -6.98 -18.86
C ASN A 205 -13.27 -5.89 -18.20
N LEU A 206 -13.52 -4.61 -18.52
CA LEU A 206 -12.85 -3.48 -17.88
C LEU A 206 -13.18 -3.41 -16.37
N VAL A 207 -14.46 -3.57 -16.00
CA VAL A 207 -14.88 -3.62 -14.59
C VAL A 207 -14.24 -4.79 -13.85
N ALA A 208 -14.22 -5.98 -14.44
CA ALA A 208 -13.63 -7.16 -13.82
C ALA A 208 -12.12 -7.03 -13.58
N ARG A 209 -11.39 -6.39 -14.51
CA ARG A 209 -9.97 -6.05 -14.34
C ARG A 209 -9.78 -5.01 -13.23
N ALA A 210 -10.56 -3.91 -13.26
CA ALA A 210 -10.49 -2.85 -12.26
C ALA A 210 -10.83 -3.33 -10.83
N ALA A 211 -11.72 -4.32 -10.71
CA ALA A 211 -12.14 -4.88 -9.44
C ALA A 211 -11.11 -5.81 -8.77
N GLN A 212 -10.02 -6.20 -9.45
CA GLN A 212 -8.92 -7.00 -8.89
C GLN A 212 -9.36 -8.23 -8.07
N GLY A 213 -10.39 -8.94 -8.55
CA GLY A 213 -10.90 -10.15 -7.88
C GLY A 213 -11.90 -9.91 -6.74
N SER A 214 -12.34 -8.67 -6.51
CA SER A 214 -13.34 -8.30 -5.51
C SER A 214 -14.73 -8.13 -6.12
N MET A 215 -15.70 -8.96 -5.73
CA MET A 215 -17.07 -8.84 -6.24
C MET A 215 -17.77 -7.57 -5.76
N ARG A 216 -17.47 -7.15 -4.52
CA ARG A 216 -18.05 -5.92 -3.96
C ARG A 216 -17.62 -4.69 -4.75
N ASP A 217 -16.34 -4.62 -5.12
CA ASP A 217 -15.82 -3.49 -5.88
C ASP A 217 -16.32 -3.55 -7.32
N ALA A 218 -16.41 -4.74 -7.93
CA ALA A 218 -17.03 -4.91 -9.25
C ALA A 218 -18.49 -4.40 -9.30
N LEU A 219 -19.34 -4.76 -8.33
CA LEU A 219 -20.72 -4.26 -8.26
C LEU A 219 -20.76 -2.75 -8.00
N SER A 220 -19.88 -2.24 -7.13
CA SER A 220 -19.83 -0.81 -6.80
C SER A 220 -19.37 0.04 -7.99
N LEU A 221 -18.41 -0.44 -8.77
CA LEU A 221 -17.97 0.19 -10.03
C LEU A 221 -19.09 0.14 -11.07
N THR A 222 -19.83 -0.96 -11.14
CA THR A 222 -20.98 -1.10 -12.04
C THR A 222 -22.09 -0.12 -11.68
N ASP A 223 -22.41 0.06 -10.39
CA ASP A 223 -23.37 1.07 -9.92
C ASP A 223 -22.96 2.49 -10.32
N GLN A 224 -21.68 2.82 -10.14
CA GLN A 224 -21.14 4.12 -10.54
C GLN A 224 -21.21 4.31 -12.06
N ALA A 225 -20.92 3.27 -12.83
CA ALA A 225 -21.00 3.30 -14.28
C ALA A 225 -22.43 3.51 -14.77
N ILE A 226 -23.42 2.84 -14.17
CA ILE A 226 -24.85 3.04 -14.47
C ILE A 226 -25.27 4.49 -14.21
N ALA A 227 -24.79 5.08 -13.11
CA ALA A 227 -25.05 6.47 -12.79
C ALA A 227 -24.39 7.45 -13.78
N PHE A 228 -23.20 7.11 -14.27
CA PHE A 228 -22.45 7.91 -15.25
C PHE A 228 -23.07 7.85 -16.65
N SER A 229 -23.53 6.68 -17.09
CA SER A 229 -23.92 6.42 -18.48
C SER A 229 -25.43 6.43 -18.75
N SER A 230 -26.22 7.04 -17.84
CA SER A 230 -27.68 7.14 -17.96
C SER A 230 -28.38 5.78 -18.21
N GLY A 231 -27.84 4.69 -17.66
CA GLY A 231 -28.46 3.35 -17.71
C GLY A 231 -27.99 2.41 -18.83
N LYS A 232 -26.94 2.73 -19.59
CA LYS A 232 -26.32 1.80 -20.56
C LYS A 232 -24.83 1.62 -20.33
N LEU A 233 -24.36 0.39 -20.17
CA LEU A 233 -22.93 0.11 -19.92
C LEU A 233 -22.16 -0.07 -21.23
N GLU A 234 -21.73 1.04 -21.82
CA GLU A 234 -20.88 1.07 -23.02
C GLU A 234 -19.38 1.05 -22.66
N GLU A 235 -18.56 0.39 -23.48
CA GLU A 235 -17.11 0.26 -23.24
C GLU A 235 -16.40 1.61 -23.20
N SER A 236 -16.75 2.52 -24.13
CA SER A 236 -16.15 3.85 -24.23
C SER A 236 -16.39 4.70 -22.98
N ALA A 237 -17.63 4.70 -22.49
CA ALA A 237 -18.03 5.39 -21.26
C ALA A 237 -17.33 4.79 -20.03
N MET A 238 -17.25 3.45 -19.94
CA MET A 238 -16.57 2.76 -18.85
C MET A 238 -15.07 3.06 -18.83
N ARG A 239 -14.43 3.10 -20.00
CA ARG A 239 -13.01 3.45 -20.14
C ARG A 239 -12.74 4.87 -19.65
N SER A 240 -13.61 5.82 -20.03
CA SER A 240 -13.52 7.20 -19.55
C SER A 240 -13.73 7.30 -18.03
N MET A 241 -14.67 6.55 -17.46
CA MET A 241 -14.97 6.59 -16.03
C MET A 241 -13.84 5.98 -15.18
N LEU A 242 -13.28 4.85 -15.60
CA LEU A 242 -12.19 4.19 -14.86
C LEU A 242 -10.85 4.92 -15.03
N GLY A 243 -10.78 5.93 -15.91
CA GLY A 243 -9.50 6.48 -16.36
C GLY A 243 -8.62 5.41 -16.99
N ALA A 244 -9.22 4.32 -17.51
CA ALA A 244 -8.49 3.23 -18.11
C ALA A 244 -7.82 3.75 -19.38
N ILE A 245 -6.50 3.62 -19.40
CA ILE A 245 -5.68 4.20 -20.46
C ILE A 245 -6.05 3.53 -21.76
N ASP A 246 -6.26 4.33 -22.80
CA ASP A 246 -6.36 3.76 -24.12
C ASP A 246 -5.03 3.09 -24.46
N GLN A 247 -5.04 1.76 -24.53
CA GLN A 247 -3.86 0.99 -24.91
C GLN A 247 -3.26 1.48 -26.23
N GLY A 248 -4.06 2.12 -27.10
CA GLY A 248 -3.57 2.86 -28.26
C GLY A 248 -2.35 3.72 -27.97
N TYR A 249 -2.38 4.52 -26.91
CA TYR A 249 -1.24 5.35 -26.50
C TYR A 249 -0.01 4.53 -26.12
N LEU A 250 -0.19 3.41 -25.42
CA LEU A 250 0.92 2.54 -25.02
C LEU A 250 1.58 1.87 -26.23
N PHE A 251 0.77 1.43 -27.20
CA PHE A 251 1.29 0.93 -28.47
C PHE A 251 2.01 2.03 -29.27
N GLU A 252 1.48 3.26 -29.30
CA GLU A 252 2.15 4.41 -29.93
C GLU A 252 3.50 4.73 -29.27
N LEU A 253 3.56 4.72 -27.93
CA LEU A 253 4.81 4.86 -27.18
C LEU A 253 5.83 3.77 -27.56
N LEU A 254 5.41 2.50 -27.61
CA LEU A 254 6.28 1.40 -28.00
C LEU A 254 6.74 1.52 -29.47
N HIS A 255 5.86 1.94 -30.39
CA HIS A 255 6.28 2.19 -31.77
C HIS A 255 7.27 3.36 -31.87
N ALA A 256 7.09 4.44 -31.09
CA ALA A 256 8.03 5.55 -31.03
C ALA A 256 9.39 5.13 -30.44
N LEU A 257 9.38 4.30 -29.38
CA LEU A 257 10.59 3.69 -28.81
C LEU A 257 11.32 2.81 -29.82
N HIS A 258 10.59 1.97 -30.56
CA HIS A 258 11.18 1.13 -31.61
C HIS A 258 11.84 1.97 -32.72
N ARG A 259 11.24 3.11 -33.09
CA ARG A 259 11.79 4.05 -34.08
C ARG A 259 12.89 4.96 -33.51
N GLN A 260 13.16 4.88 -32.21
CA GLN A 260 14.06 5.78 -31.48
C GLN A 260 13.71 7.27 -31.67
N ASN A 261 12.42 7.59 -31.83
CA ASN A 261 11.96 8.95 -32.07
C ASN A 261 11.48 9.61 -30.76
N GLY A 262 12.34 10.43 -30.16
CA GLY A 262 12.01 11.17 -28.93
C GLY A 262 10.93 12.24 -29.11
N ALA A 263 10.80 12.83 -30.30
CA ALA A 263 9.78 13.85 -30.56
C ALA A 263 8.37 13.23 -30.56
N ASP A 264 8.20 12.10 -31.26
CA ASP A 264 6.93 11.36 -31.26
C ASP A 264 6.59 10.86 -29.85
N LEU A 265 7.60 10.37 -29.11
CA LEU A 265 7.42 9.85 -27.75
C LEU A 265 6.89 10.92 -26.78
N LEU A 266 7.47 12.12 -26.81
CA LEU A 266 7.01 13.24 -25.99
C LEU A 266 5.67 13.80 -26.48
N GLY A 267 5.41 13.81 -27.79
CA GLY A 267 4.10 14.22 -28.32
C GLY A 267 2.96 13.30 -27.87
N VAL A 268 3.21 11.98 -27.76
CA VAL A 268 2.25 11.04 -27.16
C VAL A 268 2.08 11.32 -25.67
N ALA A 269 3.16 11.57 -24.92
CA ALA A 269 3.09 11.92 -23.50
C ALA A 269 2.29 13.22 -23.25
N GLU A 270 2.46 14.24 -24.10
CA GLU A 270 1.70 15.50 -24.03
C GLU A 270 0.21 15.28 -24.35
N SER A 271 -0.10 14.42 -25.32
CA SER A 271 -1.48 14.01 -25.63
C SER A 271 -2.14 13.30 -24.46
N MET A 272 -1.39 12.47 -23.73
CA MET A 272 -1.86 11.83 -22.50
C MET A 272 -2.08 12.85 -21.36
N ALA A 273 -1.16 13.81 -21.21
CA ALA A 273 -1.27 14.90 -20.23
C ALA A 273 -2.53 15.76 -20.45
N THR A 274 -2.82 16.09 -21.72
CA THR A 274 -3.98 16.91 -22.11
C THR A 274 -5.31 16.23 -21.74
N ARG A 275 -5.32 14.89 -21.68
CA ARG A 275 -6.47 14.08 -21.26
C ARG A 275 -6.44 13.73 -19.76
N SER A 276 -5.51 14.30 -19.00
CA SER A 276 -5.34 14.06 -17.56
C SER A 276 -5.21 12.59 -17.19
N ILE A 277 -4.50 11.82 -18.02
CA ILE A 277 -4.21 10.42 -17.74
C ILE A 277 -3.23 10.31 -16.58
N ALA A 278 -3.51 9.43 -15.61
CA ALA A 278 -2.61 9.15 -14.49
C ALA A 278 -1.34 8.43 -14.98
N PHE A 279 -0.18 9.06 -14.81
CA PHE A 279 1.08 8.53 -15.31
C PHE A 279 1.59 7.30 -14.53
N ASP A 280 1.23 7.15 -13.25
CA ASP A 280 1.50 5.92 -12.49
C ASP A 280 0.80 4.71 -13.14
N ALA A 281 -0.48 4.86 -13.47
CA ALA A 281 -1.25 3.83 -14.16
C ALA A 281 -0.69 3.57 -15.57
N ALA A 282 -0.19 4.61 -16.26
CA ALA A 282 0.44 4.47 -17.57
C ALA A 282 1.69 3.61 -17.52
N LEU A 283 2.57 3.81 -16.54
CA LEU A 283 3.77 3.00 -16.36
C LEU A 283 3.42 1.57 -15.93
N GLN A 284 2.41 1.39 -15.08
CA GLN A 284 1.92 0.06 -14.72
C GLN A 284 1.40 -0.72 -15.93
N GLU A 285 0.57 -0.10 -16.77
CA GLU A 285 0.04 -0.74 -17.98
C GLU A 285 1.13 -0.94 -19.04
N LEU A 286 2.08 -0.01 -19.18
CA LEU A 286 3.25 -0.19 -20.05
C LEU A 286 4.09 -1.39 -19.62
N ALA A 287 4.35 -1.56 -18.32
CA ALA A 287 5.06 -2.71 -17.79
C ALA A 287 4.29 -4.02 -18.03
N SER A 288 2.96 -4.02 -17.87
CA SER A 288 2.09 -5.15 -18.19
C SER A 288 2.14 -5.52 -19.68
N LEU A 289 2.11 -4.53 -20.57
CA LEU A 289 2.22 -4.74 -22.02
C LEU A 289 3.60 -5.28 -22.41
N LEU A 290 4.69 -4.74 -21.86
CA LEU A 290 6.05 -5.25 -22.06
C LEU A 290 6.20 -6.69 -21.56
N HIS A 291 5.57 -7.04 -20.42
CA HIS A 291 5.53 -8.41 -19.94
C HIS A 291 4.80 -9.34 -20.91
N ARG A 292 3.64 -8.93 -21.45
CA ARG A 292 2.92 -9.69 -22.50
C ARG A 292 3.78 -9.88 -23.75
N ILE A 293 4.53 -8.87 -24.17
CA ILE A 293 5.46 -8.95 -25.31
C ILE A 293 6.59 -9.94 -25.01
N ALA A 294 7.19 -9.90 -23.82
CA ALA A 294 8.23 -10.86 -23.41
C ALA A 294 7.72 -12.31 -23.36
N LEU A 295 6.49 -12.50 -22.88
CA LEU A 295 5.81 -13.80 -22.94
C LEU A 295 5.57 -14.24 -24.38
N ALA A 296 5.14 -13.33 -25.27
CA ALA A 296 4.94 -13.64 -26.69
C ALA A 296 6.24 -14.09 -27.38
N GLN A 297 7.39 -13.50 -27.02
CA GLN A 297 8.70 -13.86 -27.58
C GLN A 297 9.16 -15.26 -27.16
N THR A 298 8.86 -15.67 -25.92
CA THR A 298 9.33 -16.93 -25.34
C THR A 298 8.33 -18.08 -25.53
N VAL A 299 7.04 -17.81 -25.33
CA VAL A 299 5.94 -18.76 -25.42
C VAL A 299 4.75 -18.11 -26.14
N PRO A 300 4.74 -18.06 -27.49
CA PRO A 300 3.65 -17.47 -28.27
C PRO A 300 2.26 -18.10 -28.02
N GLN A 301 2.22 -19.33 -27.49
CA GLN A 301 1.01 -20.06 -27.12
C GLN A 301 0.40 -19.60 -25.78
N ALA A 302 1.14 -18.84 -24.97
CA ALA A 302 0.65 -18.34 -23.68
C ALA A 302 -0.35 -17.19 -23.83
N ILE A 303 -0.31 -16.48 -24.97
CA ILE A 303 -1.34 -15.51 -25.33
C ILE A 303 -2.52 -16.28 -25.89
N ALA A 304 -3.72 -15.99 -25.40
CA ALA A 304 -4.94 -16.64 -25.89
C ALA A 304 -5.24 -16.25 -27.34
N GLU A 305 -5.92 -17.12 -28.10
CA GLU A 305 -6.23 -16.87 -29.51
C GLU A 305 -7.37 -15.86 -29.69
N ASP A 306 -8.23 -15.72 -28.69
CA ASP A 306 -9.39 -14.82 -28.62
C ASP A 306 -9.04 -13.40 -28.12
N ASP A 307 -7.78 -13.13 -27.82
CA ASP A 307 -7.33 -11.81 -27.37
C ASP A 307 -7.35 -10.79 -28.55
N PRO A 308 -8.13 -9.69 -28.45
CA PRO A 308 -8.27 -8.71 -29.53
C PRO A 308 -6.96 -7.99 -29.88
N GLU A 309 -6.00 -7.93 -28.94
CA GLU A 309 -4.72 -7.24 -29.13
C GLU A 309 -3.59 -8.19 -29.56
N ARG A 310 -3.88 -9.50 -29.71
CA ARG A 310 -2.90 -10.54 -30.04
C ARG A 310 -2.02 -10.16 -31.23
N VAL A 311 -2.62 -9.66 -32.31
CA VAL A 311 -1.90 -9.32 -33.55
C VAL A 311 -0.87 -8.22 -33.28
N ARG A 312 -1.27 -7.13 -32.61
CA ARG A 312 -0.39 -6.00 -32.30
C ARG A 312 0.73 -6.40 -31.34
N VAL A 313 0.44 -7.26 -30.35
CA VAL A 313 1.45 -7.77 -29.41
C VAL A 313 2.48 -8.66 -30.12
N LEU A 314 2.05 -9.54 -31.04
CA LEU A 314 2.96 -10.38 -31.82
C LEU A 314 3.82 -9.57 -32.78
N GLU A 315 3.27 -8.53 -33.40
CA GLU A 315 4.03 -7.60 -34.24
C GLU A 315 5.14 -6.90 -33.43
N LEU A 316 4.81 -6.37 -32.26
CA LEU A 316 5.80 -5.74 -31.39
C LEU A 316 6.84 -6.74 -30.87
N ALA A 317 6.43 -7.96 -30.53
CA ALA A 317 7.32 -9.03 -30.09
C ALA A 317 8.37 -9.41 -31.15
N ALA A 318 8.00 -9.37 -32.42
CA ALA A 318 8.93 -9.57 -33.53
C ALA A 318 9.86 -8.36 -33.77
N SER A 319 9.43 -7.17 -33.37
CA SER A 319 10.15 -5.91 -33.62
C SER A 319 11.22 -5.58 -32.58
N PHE A 320 11.04 -6.01 -31.33
CA PHE A 320 12.00 -5.76 -30.25
C PHE A 320 12.89 -6.98 -30.01
N THR A 321 14.13 -6.76 -29.56
CA THR A 321 14.94 -7.87 -29.04
C THR A 321 14.51 -8.24 -27.61
N PRO A 322 14.73 -9.48 -27.13
CA PRO A 322 14.43 -9.85 -25.75
C PRO A 322 15.13 -8.96 -24.72
N GLU A 323 16.36 -8.51 -25.00
CA GLU A 323 17.12 -7.60 -24.15
C GLU A 323 16.47 -6.22 -24.06
N GLU A 324 15.99 -5.67 -25.19
CA GLU A 324 15.26 -4.40 -25.24
C GLU A 324 13.99 -4.46 -24.38
N VAL A 325 13.19 -5.54 -24.53
CA VAL A 325 11.94 -5.70 -23.78
C VAL A 325 12.20 -5.80 -22.27
N GLN A 326 13.20 -6.59 -21.85
CA GLN A 326 13.56 -6.72 -20.43
C GLN A 326 14.07 -5.40 -19.84
N LEU A 327 14.90 -4.67 -20.59
CA LEU A 327 15.39 -3.36 -20.18
C LEU A 327 14.25 -2.36 -20.00
N PHE A 328 13.36 -2.23 -20.98
CA PHE A 328 12.22 -1.31 -20.89
C PHE A 328 11.28 -1.70 -19.76
N TYR A 329 11.05 -3.00 -19.55
CA TYR A 329 10.24 -3.49 -18.44
C TYR A 329 10.84 -3.06 -17.08
N GLN A 330 12.15 -3.21 -16.92
CA GLN A 330 12.86 -2.77 -15.72
C GLN A 330 12.79 -1.24 -15.54
N ILE A 331 13.02 -0.46 -16.61
CA ILE A 331 12.93 1.01 -16.55
C ILE A 331 11.51 1.47 -16.21
N ALA A 332 10.47 0.80 -16.72
CA ALA A 332 9.07 1.12 -16.40
C ALA A 332 8.76 0.90 -14.91
N ILE A 333 9.22 -0.22 -14.34
CA ILE A 333 9.03 -0.52 -12.91
C ILE A 333 9.77 0.49 -12.02
N HIS A 334 11.03 0.78 -12.32
CA HIS A 334 11.80 1.75 -11.55
C HIS A 334 11.25 3.17 -11.71
N GLY A 335 10.91 3.57 -12.94
CA GLY A 335 10.29 4.87 -13.20
C GLY A 335 8.98 5.06 -12.44
N ARG A 336 8.18 3.99 -12.30
CA ARG A 336 6.96 4.03 -11.49
C ARG A 336 7.27 4.27 -10.00
N ALA A 337 8.25 3.55 -9.44
CA ALA A 337 8.64 3.75 -8.04
C ALA A 337 9.24 5.14 -7.78
N GLU A 338 9.82 5.77 -8.79
CA GLU A 338 10.44 7.10 -8.71
C GLU A 338 9.48 8.25 -9.05
N ILE A 339 8.27 7.99 -9.56
CA ILE A 339 7.38 9.04 -10.06
C ILE A 339 6.95 10.01 -8.95
N GLU A 340 6.75 9.51 -7.74
CA GLU A 340 6.40 10.32 -6.56
C GLU A 340 7.58 11.18 -6.05
N LEU A 341 8.81 10.87 -6.48
CA LEU A 341 10.02 11.64 -6.12
C LEU A 341 10.33 12.74 -7.14
N ALA A 342 9.67 12.73 -8.30
CA ALA A 342 9.88 13.71 -9.36
C ALA A 342 9.25 15.07 -8.99
N PRO A 343 9.71 16.18 -9.60
CA PRO A 343 9.12 17.52 -9.37
C PRO A 343 7.62 17.59 -9.67
N ASP A 344 7.19 16.84 -10.69
CA ASP A 344 5.80 16.64 -11.09
C ASP A 344 5.68 15.30 -11.84
N GLU A 345 4.45 14.77 -11.95
CA GLU A 345 4.22 13.45 -12.57
C GLU A 345 4.63 13.40 -14.05
N TYR A 346 4.45 14.50 -14.79
CA TYR A 346 4.81 14.58 -16.20
C TYR A 346 6.34 14.55 -16.38
N ALA A 347 7.09 15.27 -15.54
CA ALA A 347 8.54 15.20 -15.50
C ALA A 347 9.04 13.79 -15.16
N GLY A 348 8.44 13.12 -14.17
CA GLY A 348 8.79 11.74 -13.83
C GLY A 348 8.53 10.76 -14.98
N PHE A 349 7.39 10.88 -15.64
CA PHE A 349 7.02 10.04 -16.78
C PHE A 349 7.91 10.28 -18.00
N SER A 350 8.10 11.55 -18.40
CA SER A 350 8.96 11.91 -19.54
C SER A 350 10.42 11.50 -19.30
N MET A 351 10.95 11.65 -18.10
CA MET A 351 12.29 11.17 -17.76
C MET A 351 12.42 9.66 -17.86
N THR A 352 11.39 8.91 -17.45
CA THR A 352 11.35 7.45 -17.58
C THR A 352 11.39 7.04 -19.07
N LEU A 353 10.60 7.71 -19.92
CA LEU A 353 10.60 7.50 -21.37
C LEU A 353 11.94 7.85 -22.02
N LEU A 354 12.56 8.97 -21.64
CA LEU A 354 13.87 9.37 -22.12
C LEU A 354 14.97 8.40 -21.69
N ARG A 355 14.88 7.82 -20.48
CA ARG A 355 15.80 6.75 -20.04
C ARG A 355 15.65 5.50 -20.92
N MET A 356 14.43 5.11 -21.29
CA MET A 356 14.22 3.99 -22.22
C MET A 356 14.92 4.24 -23.56
N LEU A 357 14.83 5.45 -24.12
CA LEU A 357 15.56 5.81 -25.33
C LEU A 357 17.08 5.82 -25.13
N ALA A 358 17.57 6.40 -24.03
CA ALA A 358 19.00 6.58 -23.78
C ALA A 358 19.74 5.25 -23.55
N PHE A 359 19.07 4.28 -22.91
CA PHE A 359 19.66 2.97 -22.61
C PHE A 359 19.32 1.89 -23.64
N ALA A 360 18.54 2.20 -24.68
CA ALA A 360 18.24 1.26 -25.75
C ALA A 360 19.56 0.77 -26.40
N PRO A 361 19.83 -0.55 -26.42
CA PRO A 361 21.04 -1.07 -27.03
C PRO A 361 21.13 -0.63 -28.50
N SER A 362 22.31 -0.16 -28.91
CA SER A 362 22.53 0.24 -30.30
C SER A 362 22.21 -0.95 -31.20
N ARG A 363 21.23 -0.78 -32.08
CA ARG A 363 20.85 -1.76 -33.11
C ARG A 363 21.92 -1.84 -34.17
N VAL A 364 23.09 -2.38 -33.80
CA VAL A 364 24.06 -2.87 -34.77
C VAL A 364 23.40 -4.08 -35.41
N ALA A 365 23.04 -3.94 -36.69
CA ALA A 365 22.50 -5.03 -37.47
C ALA A 365 23.47 -6.22 -37.43
N LEU A 366 23.17 -7.20 -36.57
CA LEU A 366 23.78 -8.51 -36.65
C LEU A 366 23.21 -9.15 -37.92
N PRO A 367 24.04 -9.50 -38.92
CA PRO A 367 23.54 -10.19 -40.09
C PRO A 367 23.02 -11.55 -39.62
N VAL A 368 21.70 -11.71 -39.69
CA VAL A 368 21.03 -13.00 -39.57
C VAL A 368 21.67 -13.91 -40.61
N LYS A 369 22.48 -14.88 -40.18
CA LYS A 369 22.97 -15.97 -41.04
C LYS A 369 21.79 -16.86 -41.40
N GLY A 370 21.04 -16.43 -42.41
CA GLY A 370 20.13 -17.28 -43.16
C GLY A 370 20.94 -18.14 -44.12
N PHE A 371 20.73 -19.45 -44.04
CA PHE A 371 21.18 -20.40 -45.05
C PHE A 371 20.62 -20.01 -46.42
N THR A 372 21.47 -19.84 -47.43
CA THR A 372 21.24 -20.25 -48.83
C THR A 372 22.52 -20.11 -49.65
N GLN A 373 22.56 -20.88 -50.73
CA GLN A 373 23.72 -21.44 -51.40
C GLN A 373 24.51 -20.48 -52.30
N ALA A 374 25.79 -20.82 -52.41
CA ALA A 374 26.78 -20.55 -53.45
C ALA A 374 26.37 -19.79 -54.73
N ALA A 375 27.14 -18.74 -55.02
CA ALA A 375 27.58 -18.44 -56.39
C ALA A 375 29.04 -17.94 -56.35
N VAL A 376 29.87 -18.65 -57.10
CA VAL A 376 31.30 -18.44 -57.34
C VAL A 376 31.50 -17.22 -58.25
N GLN A 377 32.50 -16.37 -57.98
CA GLN A 377 33.39 -15.81 -59.02
C GLN A 377 34.60 -15.03 -58.44
N THR A 378 35.76 -15.69 -58.56
CA THR A 378 37.10 -15.22 -58.99
C THR A 378 37.69 -13.89 -58.46
N ALA A 379 38.80 -14.05 -57.73
CA ALA A 379 39.86 -13.06 -57.52
C ALA A 379 40.69 -12.80 -58.80
N PRO A 380 41.55 -11.77 -58.77
CA PRO A 380 42.93 -12.01 -59.18
C PRO A 380 43.93 -11.69 -58.06
N VAL A 381 44.93 -12.57 -58.00
CA VAL A 381 46.11 -12.58 -57.15
C VAL A 381 47.17 -11.66 -57.75
N VAL A 382 47.86 -10.87 -56.92
CA VAL A 382 49.23 -10.40 -57.22
C VAL A 382 50.12 -10.67 -56.01
N GLN A 383 51.35 -11.06 -56.35
CA GLN A 383 52.28 -11.93 -55.63
C GLN A 383 53.09 -11.29 -54.50
N ALA A 384 53.67 -12.21 -53.72
CA ALA A 384 54.55 -12.06 -52.57
C ALA A 384 55.95 -11.47 -52.86
N ALA A 385 56.56 -10.91 -51.81
CA ALA A 385 58.00 -11.00 -51.56
C ALA A 385 58.30 -10.89 -50.04
N GLN A 386 59.09 -11.83 -49.53
CA GLN A 386 59.82 -11.84 -48.25
C GLN A 386 61.30 -12.19 -48.59
N PRO A 387 62.27 -12.26 -47.64
CA PRO A 387 62.64 -11.38 -46.52
C PRO A 387 64.19 -11.12 -46.47
N VAL A 388 64.70 -10.25 -45.58
CA VAL A 388 66.13 -10.27 -45.16
C VAL A 388 66.29 -9.97 -43.66
N GLN A 389 67.20 -10.71 -43.03
CA GLN A 389 67.45 -10.92 -41.60
C GLN A 389 68.48 -9.95 -40.96
N SER A 390 68.44 -9.80 -39.63
CA SER A 390 69.58 -9.94 -38.69
C SER A 390 69.11 -9.65 -37.24
N ARG A 391 69.07 -10.65 -36.32
CA ARG A 391 70.14 -11.19 -35.42
C ARG A 391 70.38 -10.28 -34.20
N ALA A 392 70.48 -10.69 -32.93
CA ALA A 392 70.12 -11.87 -32.11
C ALA A 392 70.49 -11.48 -30.65
N ALA A 393 69.76 -11.96 -29.63
CA ALA A 393 70.32 -12.34 -28.32
C ALA A 393 69.27 -13.08 -27.46
N HIS A 394 69.75 -13.97 -26.63
CA HIS A 394 69.16 -15.24 -26.18
C HIS A 394 68.57 -15.21 -24.75
N VAL A 395 67.54 -16.06 -24.53
CA VAL A 395 67.34 -17.06 -23.42
C VAL A 395 67.10 -16.48 -22.00
N ALA A 396 66.18 -16.95 -21.14
CA ALA A 396 65.51 -18.24 -20.92
C ALA A 396 64.11 -18.09 -20.28
N ALA A 397 63.25 -19.10 -20.44
CA ALA A 397 62.16 -19.41 -19.50
C ALA A 397 62.69 -20.26 -18.34
N PRO A 398 62.07 -20.24 -17.14
CA PRO A 398 61.11 -21.32 -16.85
C PRO A 398 59.92 -20.98 -15.90
N VAL A 399 58.83 -21.72 -16.14
CA VAL A 399 57.91 -22.40 -15.20
C VAL A 399 57.10 -21.60 -14.16
N ALA A 400 55.81 -21.97 -14.13
CA ALA A 400 54.71 -21.42 -13.35
C ALA A 400 54.64 -21.89 -11.87
N THR A 401 54.13 -21.00 -11.01
CA THR A 401 53.30 -21.29 -9.81
C THR A 401 52.39 -20.07 -9.51
N PRO A 402 51.21 -20.26 -8.88
CA PRO A 402 50.16 -19.23 -8.77
C PRO A 402 50.39 -18.25 -7.60
N PRO A 403 49.95 -16.97 -7.69
CA PRO A 403 50.06 -16.04 -6.57
C PRO A 403 48.84 -16.09 -5.64
N ALA A 404 49.11 -16.08 -4.34
CA ALA A 404 48.18 -15.72 -3.26
C ALA A 404 48.03 -14.18 -3.16
N PRO A 405 46.97 -13.65 -2.53
CA PRO A 405 46.50 -12.28 -2.74
C PRO A 405 47.29 -11.25 -1.93
N VAL A 406 47.56 -10.10 -2.55
CA VAL A 406 48.12 -8.91 -1.89
C VAL A 406 47.05 -7.81 -1.90
N VAL A 407 46.76 -7.28 -0.72
CA VAL A 407 45.84 -6.17 -0.45
C VAL A 407 46.44 -4.86 -0.99
N PRO A 408 45.69 -4.02 -1.73
CA PRO A 408 46.08 -2.63 -1.96
C PRO A 408 45.39 -1.68 -0.98
N ALA A 409 46.21 -0.86 -0.33
CA ALA A 409 45.81 0.28 0.48
C ALA A 409 45.36 1.47 -0.39
N ALA A 410 44.45 2.26 0.18
CA ALA A 410 43.80 3.43 -0.40
C ALA A 410 44.64 4.71 -0.32
N VAL A 411 44.68 5.47 -1.42
CA VAL A 411 44.77 6.95 -1.53
C VAL A 411 44.44 7.28 -3.01
N ALA A 412 43.83 8.37 -3.47
CA ALA A 412 43.43 9.67 -2.93
C ALA A 412 42.37 10.26 -3.89
N VAL A 413 41.47 11.11 -3.39
CA VAL A 413 40.66 12.04 -4.20
C VAL A 413 41.15 13.46 -3.89
N PRO A 414 41.55 14.29 -4.87
CA PRO A 414 41.79 15.71 -4.65
C PRO A 414 40.53 16.57 -4.88
N VAL A 415 40.61 17.72 -4.20
CA VAL A 415 39.62 18.74 -3.80
C VAL A 415 39.32 19.79 -4.90
N LEU A 416 38.18 20.50 -4.77
CA LEU A 416 37.91 21.96 -4.88
C LEU A 416 36.50 22.18 -5.50
N GLU A 417 35.59 23.07 -5.05
CA GLU A 417 35.70 24.30 -4.25
C GLU A 417 34.33 24.74 -3.68
N GLN A 418 34.38 25.70 -2.75
CA GLN A 418 33.36 26.09 -1.77
C GLN A 418 32.37 27.17 -2.26
N ILE A 419 31.21 27.27 -1.61
CA ILE A 419 30.58 28.57 -1.29
C ILE A 419 30.20 28.57 0.20
N VAL A 420 30.70 29.58 0.91
CA VAL A 420 30.71 29.77 2.37
C VAL A 420 29.51 30.63 2.79
N PRO A 421 28.81 30.33 3.91
CA PRO A 421 27.89 31.27 4.54
C PRO A 421 28.64 32.31 5.40
N VAL A 422 28.19 33.55 5.30
CA VAL A 422 28.76 34.75 5.92
C VAL A 422 28.30 34.94 7.37
N SER A 423 29.26 35.41 8.18
CA SER A 423 29.15 36.24 9.41
C SER A 423 28.82 35.61 10.76
N THR A 424 29.91 35.45 11.53
CA THR A 424 30.12 35.77 12.94
C THR A 424 29.00 36.45 13.74
N ALA A 425 28.64 35.82 14.87
CA ALA A 425 28.30 36.51 16.11
C ALA A 425 29.07 35.86 17.28
N ALA A 426 29.64 36.71 18.13
CA ALA A 426 30.64 36.40 19.17
C ALA A 426 30.18 35.41 20.26
N PRO A 427 31.10 34.75 20.98
CA PRO A 427 30.77 33.89 22.11
C PRO A 427 30.26 34.74 23.28
N VAL A 428 28.99 34.56 23.64
CA VAL A 428 28.42 35.09 24.88
C VAL A 428 29.03 34.29 26.03
N ARG A 429 29.89 34.93 26.82
CA ARG A 429 30.27 34.47 28.15
C ARG A 429 29.05 34.62 29.06
N TYR A 430 28.51 33.52 29.58
CA TYR A 430 27.53 33.60 30.66
C TYR A 430 28.27 33.72 31.99
N ALA A 431 27.99 34.82 32.69
CA ALA A 431 28.27 35.01 34.10
C ALA A 431 27.21 34.26 34.94
N ASP A 432 27.57 34.02 36.19
CA ASP A 432 26.93 33.16 37.20
C ASP A 432 25.41 33.36 37.44
N ASP A 433 24.76 32.26 37.88
CA ASP A 433 23.47 32.15 38.59
C ASP A 433 22.11 32.18 37.87
N ALA A 434 22.00 31.65 36.64
CA ALA A 434 20.70 31.16 36.13
C ALA A 434 20.86 29.89 35.26
N PRO A 435 20.03 28.83 35.45
CA PRO A 435 20.11 27.64 34.62
C PRO A 435 19.78 28.00 33.15
N PRO A 436 20.54 27.50 32.17
CA PRO A 436 20.30 27.80 30.76
C PRO A 436 18.92 27.30 30.34
N ASP A 437 18.23 28.08 29.49
CA ASP A 437 16.91 27.69 28.99
C ASP A 437 17.01 26.38 28.19
N TRP A 438 16.49 25.31 28.79
CA TRP A 438 16.54 23.95 28.24
C TRP A 438 15.87 23.87 26.86
N ASN A 439 14.85 24.69 26.61
CA ASN A 439 14.14 24.71 25.33
C ASN A 439 15.03 25.27 24.21
N TYR A 440 15.82 26.30 24.52
CA TYR A 440 16.79 26.87 23.59
C TYR A 440 17.94 25.88 23.29
N LEU A 441 18.38 25.13 24.30
CA LEU A 441 19.38 24.07 24.12
C LEU A 441 18.86 22.93 23.23
N LEU A 442 17.62 22.47 23.43
CA LEU A 442 17.01 21.43 22.59
C LEU A 442 16.93 21.81 21.10
N GLY A 443 16.69 23.08 20.79
CA GLY A 443 16.64 23.57 19.40
C GLY A 443 18.00 23.55 18.68
N ARG A 444 19.11 23.52 19.42
CA ARG A 444 20.48 23.47 18.87
C ARG A 444 21.15 22.11 18.95
N LEU A 445 20.58 21.18 19.73
CA LEU A 445 21.08 19.81 19.84
C LEU A 445 20.56 19.00 18.64
N ASN A 446 21.48 18.40 17.88
CA ASN A 446 21.12 17.51 16.76
C ASN A 446 20.75 16.11 17.29
N VAL A 447 19.61 16.01 17.98
CA VAL A 447 19.14 14.76 18.59
C VAL A 447 18.04 14.13 17.75
N GLN A 448 18.21 12.87 17.34
CA GLN A 448 17.25 12.15 16.52
C GLN A 448 16.34 11.21 17.33
N ALA A 449 15.08 11.11 16.89
CA ALA A 449 14.10 10.08 17.29
C ALA A 449 13.86 9.95 18.81
N MET A 450 14.27 8.83 19.41
CA MET A 450 13.91 8.46 20.80
C MET A 450 14.60 9.34 21.85
N ALA A 451 15.82 9.81 21.57
CA ALA A 451 16.53 10.71 22.45
C ALA A 451 15.90 12.13 22.46
N GLN A 452 15.32 12.55 21.34
CA GLN A 452 14.57 13.81 21.25
C GLN A 452 13.28 13.76 22.07
N GLN A 453 12.54 12.65 22.01
CA GLN A 453 11.34 12.43 22.83
C GLN A 453 11.69 12.43 24.32
N LEU A 454 12.75 11.73 24.73
CA LEU A 454 13.21 11.78 26.13
C LEU A 454 13.58 13.22 26.53
N ALA A 455 14.28 13.96 25.68
CA ALA A 455 14.73 15.32 25.99
C ALA A 455 13.57 16.34 26.08
N LYS A 456 12.53 16.19 25.24
CA LYS A 456 11.29 17.01 25.27
C LYS A 456 10.44 16.81 26.52
N HIS A 457 10.48 15.61 27.10
CA HIS A 457 9.73 15.25 28.32
C HIS A 457 10.56 15.41 29.61
N CYS A 458 11.81 15.85 29.50
CA CYS A 458 12.70 16.15 30.63
C CYS A 458 12.75 17.65 30.92
N VAL A 459 13.02 17.98 32.19
CA VAL A 459 13.39 19.33 32.62
C VAL A 459 14.85 19.31 33.09
N LEU A 460 15.60 20.36 32.77
CA LEU A 460 16.96 20.54 33.23
C LEU A 460 16.97 20.90 34.71
N ASP A 461 17.58 20.06 35.54
CA ASP A 461 17.65 20.23 36.99
C ASP A 461 18.96 20.94 37.40
N SER A 462 20.09 20.49 36.83
CA SER A 462 21.39 21.15 37.01
C SER A 462 22.39 20.76 35.92
N VAL A 463 23.32 21.68 35.63
CA VAL A 463 24.48 21.45 34.75
C VAL A 463 25.73 21.78 35.54
N SER A 464 26.62 20.79 35.66
CA SER A 464 27.94 20.93 36.27
C SER A 464 29.02 20.66 35.22
N GLU A 465 30.30 20.92 35.56
CA GLU A 465 31.41 20.71 34.62
C GLU A 465 31.60 19.26 34.15
N GLN A 466 31.06 18.27 34.88
CA GLN A 466 31.23 16.84 34.58
C GLN A 466 29.90 16.06 34.46
N GLN A 467 28.77 16.66 34.82
CA GLN A 467 27.49 15.96 34.87
C GLN A 467 26.30 16.87 34.55
N VAL A 468 25.34 16.34 33.79
CA VAL A 468 24.03 16.94 33.53
C VAL A 468 22.96 16.11 34.22
N VAL A 469 22.09 16.75 35.01
CA VAL A 469 20.96 16.10 35.67
C VAL A 469 19.66 16.54 35.01
N LEU A 470 18.94 15.57 34.43
CA LEU A 470 17.60 15.78 33.88
C LEU A 470 16.57 15.12 34.77
N ARG A 471 15.45 15.81 34.98
CA ARG A 471 14.31 15.28 35.73
C ARG A 471 13.19 14.86 34.79
N LEU A 472 12.72 13.64 34.96
CA LEU A 472 11.64 13.05 34.16
C LEU A 472 10.44 12.71 35.06
N ALA A 473 9.23 13.06 34.59
CA ALA A 473 8.01 12.70 35.29
C ALA A 473 7.80 11.18 35.31
N GLN A 474 7.23 10.67 36.41
CA GLN A 474 7.09 9.24 36.65
C GLN A 474 6.25 8.50 35.58
N GLU A 475 5.32 9.21 34.95
CA GLU A 475 4.45 8.73 33.86
C GLU A 475 5.23 8.40 32.57
N HIS A 476 6.38 9.05 32.37
CA HIS A 476 7.20 8.92 31.16
C HIS A 476 8.43 8.01 31.36
N LYS A 477 8.48 7.23 32.44
CA LYS A 477 9.59 6.31 32.75
C LYS A 477 9.97 5.38 31.59
N HIS A 478 9.01 4.99 30.75
CA HIS A 478 9.22 4.12 29.60
C HIS A 478 10.14 4.75 28.52
N LEU A 479 10.29 6.07 28.49
CA LEU A 479 11.20 6.77 27.58
C LEU A 479 12.67 6.65 28.01
N GLN A 480 12.94 6.37 29.28
CA GLN A 480 14.29 6.20 29.86
C GLN A 480 14.90 4.85 29.45
N THR A 481 15.21 4.72 28.16
CA THR A 481 15.95 3.57 27.61
C THR A 481 17.44 3.88 27.57
N LYS A 482 18.28 2.85 27.75
CA LYS A 482 19.75 3.00 27.71
C LYS A 482 20.24 3.66 26.41
N MET A 483 19.63 3.29 25.29
CA MET A 483 19.94 3.85 23.98
C MET A 483 19.56 5.35 23.86
N ALA A 484 18.42 5.75 24.42
CA ALA A 484 18.01 7.16 24.41
C ALA A 484 18.88 8.02 25.34
N THR A 485 19.28 7.50 26.50
CA THR A 485 20.19 8.20 27.42
C THR A 485 21.59 8.34 26.85
N ASP A 486 22.12 7.29 26.21
CA ASP A 486 23.45 7.32 25.62
C ASP A 486 23.51 8.28 24.44
N ASN A 487 22.51 8.26 23.56
CA ASN A 487 22.42 9.19 22.43
C ASN A 487 22.27 10.65 22.87
N LEU A 488 21.48 10.92 23.92
CA LEU A 488 21.34 12.26 24.46
C LEU A 488 22.63 12.74 25.17
N GLN A 489 23.33 11.84 25.86
CA GLN A 489 24.61 12.15 26.49
C GLN A 489 25.69 12.50 25.44
N THR A 490 25.75 11.76 24.33
CA THR A 490 26.66 12.05 23.22
C THR A 490 26.36 13.42 22.64
N ALA A 491 25.09 13.72 22.33
CA ALA A 491 24.70 15.02 21.79
C ALA A 491 25.02 16.20 22.73
N LEU A 492 24.86 16.01 24.04
CA LEU A 492 25.24 17.02 25.05
C LEU A 492 26.77 17.18 25.13
N SER A 493 27.51 16.08 25.09
CA SER A 493 28.99 16.13 25.13
C SER A 493 29.57 16.82 23.89
N ASP A 494 28.97 16.59 22.72
CA ASP A 494 29.33 17.25 21.47
C ASP A 494 29.03 18.76 21.51
N TYR A 495 27.86 19.14 22.04
CA TYR A 495 27.47 20.56 22.14
C TYR A 495 28.34 21.36 23.12
N PHE A 496 28.67 20.77 24.27
CA PHE A 496 29.53 21.41 25.27
C PHE A 496 31.04 21.20 25.01
N ALA A 497 31.40 20.43 23.96
CA ALA A 497 32.77 20.04 23.61
C ALA A 497 33.58 19.46 24.79
N ARG A 498 32.89 18.73 25.69
CA ARG A 498 33.46 18.15 26.92
C ARG A 498 32.75 16.83 27.26
N PRO A 499 33.43 15.83 27.84
CA PRO A 499 32.79 14.59 28.24
C PRO A 499 31.86 14.83 29.43
N LEU A 500 30.54 14.74 29.20
CA LEU A 500 29.53 14.92 30.25
C LEU A 500 28.84 13.59 30.55
N LYS A 501 28.60 13.31 31.84
CA LYS A 501 27.77 12.18 32.27
C LYS A 501 26.32 12.62 32.42
N LEU A 502 25.38 11.92 31.78
CA LEU A 502 23.95 12.21 31.90
C LEU A 502 23.32 11.36 33.01
N SER A 503 22.64 12.01 33.95
CA SER A 503 21.82 11.33 34.97
C SER A 503 20.36 11.75 34.83
N VAL A 504 19.47 10.79 34.59
CA VAL A 504 18.03 11.03 34.50
C VAL A 504 17.36 10.56 35.79
N VAL A 505 16.83 11.50 36.56
CA VAL A 505 16.18 11.25 37.86
C VAL A 505 14.66 11.31 37.69
N LEU A 506 13.96 10.31 38.23
CA LEU A 506 12.50 10.27 38.24
C LEU A 506 11.97 11.09 39.42
N GLY A 507 11.11 12.07 39.16
CA GLY A 507 10.55 12.92 40.22
C GLY A 507 9.33 13.72 39.77
N LYS A 508 8.70 14.42 40.71
CA LYS A 508 7.64 15.40 40.37
C LYS A 508 8.28 16.58 39.63
N VAL A 509 7.72 16.93 38.48
CA VAL A 509 8.17 18.04 37.65
C VAL A 509 7.20 19.20 37.88
N GLU A 510 7.63 20.21 38.64
CA GLU A 510 6.81 21.41 38.94
C GLU A 510 6.91 22.47 37.83
N ALA A 511 7.99 22.45 37.04
CA ALA A 511 8.16 23.30 35.88
C ALA A 511 7.46 22.73 34.63
N ALA A 512 6.98 23.60 33.74
CA ALA A 512 6.36 23.17 32.49
C ALA A 512 7.41 22.49 31.60
N THR A 513 7.20 21.22 31.24
CA THR A 513 8.05 20.52 30.28
C THR A 513 7.96 21.20 28.90
N PRO A 514 9.03 21.19 28.09
CA PRO A 514 9.00 21.72 26.72
C PRO A 514 7.84 21.17 25.88
N ALA A 515 7.49 19.89 26.03
CA ALA A 515 6.32 19.30 25.38
C ALA A 515 4.97 19.94 25.81
N LYS A 516 4.84 20.35 27.07
CA LYS A 516 3.63 21.03 27.59
C LYS A 516 3.54 22.47 27.11
N ILE A 517 4.69 23.16 26.99
CA ILE A 517 4.77 24.52 26.42
C ILE A 517 4.46 24.50 24.91
N GLU A 518 4.97 23.52 24.17
CA GLU A 518 4.68 23.32 22.74
C GLU A 518 3.19 23.02 22.51
N HIS A 519 2.57 22.21 23.37
CA HIS A 519 1.14 21.91 23.34
C HIS A 519 0.28 23.16 23.61
N GLN A 520 0.60 23.93 24.67
CA GLN A 520 -0.13 25.15 25.01
C GLN A 520 0.00 26.23 23.93
N THR A 521 1.18 26.35 23.32
CA THR A 521 1.40 27.28 22.20
C THR A 521 0.58 26.87 20.98
N ARG A 522 0.48 25.57 20.71
CA ARG A 522 -0.33 25.01 19.63
C ARG A 522 -1.83 25.24 19.85
N GLU A 523 -2.32 24.99 21.06
CA GLU A 523 -3.71 25.26 21.45
C GLU A 523 -4.04 26.75 21.31
N THR A 524 -3.16 27.64 21.78
CA THR A 524 -3.37 29.09 21.68
C THR A 524 -3.44 29.55 20.22
N ARG A 525 -2.56 29.02 19.34
CA ARG A 525 -2.59 29.35 17.90
C ARG A 525 -3.83 28.80 17.20
N GLN A 526 -4.31 27.63 17.60
CA GLN A 526 -5.53 27.05 17.04
C GLN A 526 -6.76 27.85 17.48
N GLN A 527 -6.82 28.30 18.73
CA GLN A 527 -7.86 29.20 19.22
C GLN A 527 -7.86 30.54 18.45
N GLN A 528 -6.68 31.14 18.24
CA GLN A 528 -6.54 32.37 17.45
C GLN A 528 -6.99 32.20 15.99
N ALA A 529 -6.74 31.05 15.38
CA ALA A 529 -7.21 30.75 14.02
C ALA A 529 -8.73 30.57 13.96
N LEU A 530 -9.33 29.97 14.98
CA LEU A 530 -10.79 29.88 15.10
C LEU A 530 -11.42 31.27 15.26
N ASP A 531 -10.85 32.10 16.13
CA ASP A 531 -11.32 33.47 16.38
C ASP A 531 -11.17 34.36 15.13
N SER A 532 -10.08 34.20 14.36
CA SER A 532 -9.88 34.95 13.11
C SER A 532 -10.89 34.56 12.04
N VAL A 533 -11.22 33.28 11.90
CA VAL A 533 -12.23 32.81 10.93
C VAL A 533 -13.63 33.21 11.37
N ALA A 534 -13.91 33.21 12.67
CA ALA A 534 -15.21 33.64 13.22
C ALA A 534 -15.44 35.16 13.10
N SER A 535 -14.36 35.96 13.13
CA SER A 535 -14.42 37.43 12.98
C SER A 535 -14.22 37.92 11.55
N ASP A 536 -14.00 37.01 10.59
CA ASP A 536 -13.81 37.37 9.19
C ASP A 536 -15.11 37.85 8.55
N ALA A 537 -15.08 39.03 7.92
CA ALA A 537 -16.24 39.69 7.35
C ALA A 537 -16.88 38.88 6.19
N PHE A 538 -16.09 38.13 5.43
CA PHE A 538 -16.57 37.27 4.36
C PHE A 538 -17.28 36.04 4.91
N VAL A 539 -16.72 35.42 5.96
CA VAL A 539 -17.32 34.26 6.63
C VAL A 539 -18.63 34.65 7.31
N LEU A 540 -18.67 35.79 8.01
CA LEU A 540 -19.90 36.33 8.60
C LEU A 540 -20.96 36.61 7.55
N GLY A 541 -20.59 37.20 6.40
CA GLY A 541 -21.51 37.41 5.27
C GLY A 541 -22.05 36.11 4.68
N ALA A 542 -21.20 35.09 4.53
CA ALA A 542 -21.63 33.78 4.04
C ALA A 542 -22.59 33.06 5.02
N VAL A 543 -22.39 33.23 6.33
CA VAL A 543 -23.30 32.66 7.33
C VAL A 543 -24.63 33.40 7.36
N THR A 544 -24.62 34.74 7.30
CA THR A 544 -25.84 35.57 7.43
C THR A 544 -26.67 35.65 6.15
N GLU A 545 -26.03 35.75 4.98
CA GLU A 545 -26.73 35.92 3.69
C GLU A 545 -27.03 34.59 3.01
N LEU A 546 -26.16 33.58 3.18
CA LEU A 546 -26.26 32.30 2.46
C LEU A 546 -26.61 31.11 3.38
N GLY A 547 -26.77 31.33 4.69
CA GLY A 547 -27.11 30.28 5.65
C GLY A 547 -26.01 29.21 5.81
N ALA A 548 -24.76 29.55 5.49
CA ALA A 548 -23.64 28.62 5.56
C ALA A 548 -23.28 28.28 7.02
N THR A 549 -22.78 27.06 7.25
CA THR A 549 -22.29 26.61 8.56
C THR A 549 -20.78 26.40 8.52
N VAL A 550 -20.04 27.09 9.39
CA VAL A 550 -18.59 26.88 9.52
C VAL A 550 -18.34 25.56 10.26
N VAL A 551 -17.50 24.69 9.69
CA VAL A 551 -17.08 23.42 10.32
C VAL A 551 -15.80 23.67 11.11
N PRO A 552 -15.83 23.73 12.45
CA PRO A 552 -14.69 24.17 13.26
C PRO A 552 -13.46 23.26 13.14
N GLU A 553 -13.70 21.97 12.91
CA GLU A 553 -12.64 20.95 12.78
C GLU A 553 -11.81 21.07 11.49
N SER A 554 -12.29 21.85 10.52
CA SER A 554 -11.61 22.06 9.24
C SER A 554 -10.58 23.21 9.27
N ILE A 555 -10.58 24.02 10.34
CA ILE A 555 -9.74 25.22 10.46
C ILE A 555 -8.33 24.81 10.91
N LYS A 556 -7.34 25.10 10.08
CA LYS A 556 -5.91 24.86 10.35
C LYS A 556 -5.17 26.18 10.44
N TYR A 557 -4.30 26.32 11.44
CA TYR A 557 -3.39 27.47 11.54
C TYR A 557 -2.25 27.32 10.53
N VAL A 558 -1.82 28.43 9.92
CA VAL A 558 -0.70 28.43 8.96
C VAL A 558 0.61 28.48 9.74
N ASN A 559 1.52 27.54 9.50
CA ASN A 559 2.90 27.62 10.00
C ASN A 559 3.68 28.57 9.10
N GLN A 560 4.19 29.68 9.66
CA GLN A 560 5.22 30.49 9.01
C GLN A 560 6.61 29.91 9.26
#